data_AF-A0A011V5Z5-F1
#
_entry.id   AF-A0A011V5Z5-F1
#
_cell.length_a   1.000
_cell.length_b   1.000
_cell.length_c   1.000
_cell.angle_alpha   90.00
_cell.angle_beta   90.00
_cell.angle_gamma   90.00
#
_symmetry.space_group_name_H-M   'P 1'
#
loop_
_entity.id
_entity.type
_entity.pdbx_description
1 polymer ?
#
loop_
_entity_poly.entity_id
_entity_poly.type
_entity_poly.pdbx_seq_one_letter_code
_entity_poly.pdbx_strand_id
1 'polypeptide(L)'
;MTNRKIKDYPKNVILHRCILENWRNLARIMLTLNRLYPKQFYPKKMQEWLEGYADNCREMDKLEAVDAYDYKMAEWCEEYGIDTTWCIAFVKRNSPSIKIPMNIEVLANNIKLALVQTCSEFGIGDKRLGEIKAALEEKQPTEPEHELTKFGIEFEPMTVGQLDYRKLLPQKQKKASYTDIKRGYEGLAKLKAYQEDVRGGSQ
;
A
#
# COMPACT_ATOMS: atom_id res chain seq x y z
N MET A 1 -19.94 -26.82 6.68
CA MET A 1 -19.21 -26.18 5.56
C MET A 1 -20.12 -26.17 4.33
N THR A 2 -20.37 -25.02 3.70
CA THR A 2 -21.22 -24.94 2.49
C THR A 2 -20.35 -25.09 1.23
N ASN A 3 -20.87 -25.74 0.17
CA ASN A 3 -20.17 -25.96 -1.12
C ASN A 3 -19.48 -24.71 -1.71
N ARG A 4 -19.95 -23.52 -1.36
CA ARG A 4 -19.37 -22.23 -1.79
C ARG A 4 -18.02 -21.93 -1.14
N LYS A 5 -17.79 -22.29 0.13
CA LYS A 5 -16.49 -22.12 0.80
C LYS A 5 -15.38 -22.95 0.13
N ILE A 6 -15.74 -24.10 -0.44
CA ILE A 6 -14.79 -24.96 -1.17
C ILE A 6 -14.41 -24.32 -2.51
N LYS A 7 -15.38 -23.75 -3.24
CA LYS A 7 -15.15 -23.06 -4.52
C LYS A 7 -14.20 -21.86 -4.40
N ASP A 8 -14.35 -21.11 -3.32
CA ASP A 8 -13.62 -19.87 -3.06
C ASP A 8 -12.25 -20.11 -2.38
N TYR A 9 -12.02 -21.34 -1.89
CA TYR A 9 -10.80 -21.73 -1.18
C TYR A 9 -9.50 -21.44 -1.96
N PRO A 10 -9.36 -21.77 -3.26
CA PRO A 10 -8.12 -21.48 -4.00
C PRO A 10 -7.79 -19.98 -4.06
N LYS A 11 -8.82 -19.12 -4.16
CA LYS A 11 -8.65 -17.66 -4.16
C LYS A 11 -8.27 -17.14 -2.78
N ASN A 12 -8.86 -17.70 -1.72
CA ASN A 12 -8.47 -17.40 -0.35
C ASN A 12 -7.03 -17.84 -0.05
N VAL A 13 -6.55 -18.95 -0.61
CA VAL A 13 -5.15 -19.36 -0.51
C VAL A 13 -4.21 -18.35 -1.17
N ILE A 14 -4.58 -17.83 -2.34
CA ILE A 14 -3.80 -16.78 -3.01
C ILE A 14 -3.77 -15.50 -2.16
N LEU A 15 -4.94 -15.05 -1.69
CA LEU A 15 -5.05 -13.87 -0.83
C LEU A 15 -4.22 -14.04 0.45
N HIS A 16 -4.32 -15.19 1.10
CA HIS A 16 -3.53 -15.53 2.28
C HIS A 16 -2.03 -15.38 2.02
N ARG A 17 -1.54 -15.93 0.90
CA ARG A 17 -0.13 -15.79 0.52
C ARG A 17 0.25 -14.33 0.31
N CYS A 18 -0.58 -13.54 -0.36
CA CYS A 18 -0.33 -12.11 -0.53
C CYS A 18 -0.23 -11.38 0.82
N ILE A 19 -1.12 -11.67 1.77
CA ILE A 19 -1.12 -11.05 3.11
C ILE A 19 0.17 -11.42 3.86
N LEU A 20 0.55 -12.70 3.86
CA LEU A 20 1.77 -13.16 4.51
C LEU A 20 3.02 -12.51 3.91
N GLU A 21 3.13 -12.51 2.59
CA GLU A 21 4.27 -11.94 1.89
C GLU A 21 4.35 -10.42 2.05
N ASN A 22 3.20 -9.73 2.11
CA ASN A 22 3.15 -8.32 2.45
C ASN A 22 3.74 -8.05 3.83
N TRP A 23 3.29 -8.79 4.85
CA TRP A 23 3.81 -8.67 6.21
C TRP A 23 5.31 -8.93 6.26
N ARG A 24 5.79 -10.01 5.63
CA ARG A 24 7.22 -10.35 5.59
C ARG A 24 8.07 -9.27 4.94
N ASN A 25 7.57 -8.63 3.90
CA ASN A 25 8.28 -7.54 3.26
C ASN A 25 8.33 -6.27 4.13
N LEU A 26 7.24 -5.92 4.81
CA LEU A 26 7.25 -4.86 5.82
C LEU A 26 8.21 -5.19 6.97
N ALA A 27 8.25 -6.44 7.41
CA ALA A 27 9.17 -6.92 8.44
C ALA A 27 10.64 -6.74 8.04
N ARG A 28 11.00 -7.06 6.79
CA ARG A 28 12.35 -6.83 6.25
C ARG A 28 12.73 -5.35 6.26
N ILE A 29 11.80 -4.48 5.89
CA ILE A 29 12.00 -3.02 5.94
C ILE A 29 12.26 -2.58 7.38
N MET A 30 11.39 -2.95 8.32
CA MET A 30 11.54 -2.58 9.73
C MET A 30 12.85 -3.09 10.35
N LEU A 31 13.21 -4.35 10.10
CA LEU A 31 14.48 -4.91 10.59
C LEU A 31 15.68 -4.18 9.99
N THR A 32 15.59 -3.79 8.71
CA THR A 32 16.63 -2.99 8.06
C THR A 32 16.75 -1.61 8.68
N LEU A 33 15.62 -0.94 8.94
CA LEU A 33 15.60 0.38 9.58
C LEU A 33 16.13 0.33 11.01
N ASN A 34 15.77 -0.69 11.79
CA ASN A 34 16.34 -0.92 13.11
C ASN A 34 17.85 -1.17 13.05
N ARG A 35 18.33 -1.97 12.09
CA ARG A 35 19.76 -2.25 11.91
C ARG A 35 20.56 -1.00 11.56
N LEU A 36 20.07 -0.19 10.61
CA LEU A 36 20.78 1.00 10.13
C LEU A 36 20.65 2.18 11.11
N TYR A 37 19.47 2.34 11.72
CA TYR A 37 19.12 3.49 12.55
C TYR A 37 18.53 3.07 13.90
N PRO A 38 19.24 2.28 14.73
CA PRO A 38 18.68 1.66 15.94
C PRO A 38 18.19 2.66 17.00
N LYS A 39 18.75 3.87 17.03
CA LYS A 39 18.31 4.94 17.94
C LYS A 39 16.99 5.58 17.50
N GLN A 40 16.67 5.54 16.21
CA GLN A 40 15.44 6.11 15.65
C GLN A 40 14.36 5.03 15.53
N PHE A 41 14.74 3.82 15.13
CA PHE A 41 13.87 2.66 14.96
C PHE A 41 14.05 1.66 16.10
N TYR A 42 13.92 2.12 17.34
CA TYR A 42 13.85 1.22 18.51
C TYR A 42 12.48 0.53 18.58
N PRO A 43 12.29 -0.55 19.37
CA PRO A 43 11.08 -1.39 19.31
C PRO A 43 9.74 -0.64 19.31
N LYS A 44 9.58 0.33 20.22
CA LYS A 44 8.37 1.16 20.28
C LYS A 44 8.16 1.99 19.00
N LYS A 45 9.23 2.53 18.41
CA LYS A 45 9.13 3.28 17.15
C LYS A 45 8.78 2.38 15.96
N MET A 46 9.19 1.11 15.98
CA MET A 46 8.78 0.15 14.97
C MET A 46 7.26 -0.16 15.07
N GLN A 47 6.72 -0.24 16.30
CA GLN A 47 5.28 -0.39 16.51
C GLN A 47 4.51 0.84 16.02
N GLU A 48 4.93 2.05 16.42
CA GLU A 48 4.33 3.30 15.95
C GLU A 48 4.40 3.43 14.41
N TRP A 49 5.49 2.97 13.80
CA TRP A 49 5.63 2.95 12.34
C TRP A 49 4.58 2.03 11.67
N LEU A 50 4.31 0.85 12.25
CA LEU A 50 3.27 -0.06 11.75
C LEU A 50 1.87 0.51 11.90
N GLU A 51 1.59 1.17 13.03
CA GLU A 51 0.30 1.86 13.26
C GLU A 51 0.10 2.96 12.23
N GLY A 52 1.12 3.81 12.02
CA GLY A 52 1.12 4.83 10.96
C GLY A 52 0.94 4.23 9.57
N TYR A 53 1.57 3.09 9.28
CA TYR A 53 1.39 2.39 8.00
C TYR A 53 -0.05 1.91 7.80
N ALA A 54 -0.66 1.36 8.84
CA ALA A 54 -2.06 0.94 8.78
C ALA A 54 -3.01 2.11 8.55
N ASP A 55 -2.75 3.27 9.17
CA ASP A 55 -3.52 4.49 8.95
C ASP A 55 -3.33 5.04 7.53
N ASN A 56 -2.08 5.05 7.03
CA ASN A 56 -1.76 5.43 5.65
C ASN A 56 -2.46 4.54 4.64
N CYS A 57 -2.55 3.22 4.87
CA CYS A 57 -3.34 2.32 4.01
C CYS A 57 -4.82 2.74 3.94
N ARG A 58 -5.43 3.17 5.06
CA ARG A 58 -6.83 3.64 5.04
C ARG A 58 -6.98 4.95 4.28
N GLU A 59 -6.00 5.84 4.33
CA GLU A 59 -6.01 7.04 3.50
C GLU A 59 -5.84 6.70 2.01
N MET A 60 -5.03 5.68 1.69
CA MET A 60 -4.89 5.20 0.31
C MET A 60 -6.21 4.63 -0.22
N ASP A 61 -6.96 3.90 0.59
CA ASP A 61 -8.30 3.40 0.21
C ASP A 61 -9.26 4.55 -0.14
N LYS A 62 -9.14 5.72 0.52
CA LYS A 62 -9.94 6.91 0.19
C LYS A 62 -9.51 7.54 -1.13
N LEU A 63 -8.21 7.57 -1.42
CA LEU A 63 -7.69 8.06 -2.70
C LEU A 63 -8.08 7.13 -3.86
N GLU A 64 -8.06 5.81 -3.63
CA GLU A 64 -8.54 4.82 -4.60
C GLU A 64 -10.02 5.02 -4.91
N ALA A 65 -10.84 5.33 -3.90
CA ALA A 65 -12.28 5.57 -4.09
C ALA A 65 -12.61 6.80 -4.97
N VAL A 66 -11.63 7.69 -5.19
CA VAL A 66 -11.75 8.87 -6.07
C VAL A 66 -10.80 8.79 -7.27
N ASP A 67 -10.28 7.60 -7.58
CA ASP A 67 -9.35 7.33 -8.70
C ASP A 67 -8.08 8.22 -8.69
N ALA A 68 -7.65 8.68 -7.51
CA ALA A 68 -6.49 9.57 -7.34
C ALA A 68 -5.23 8.85 -6.83
N TYR A 69 -5.35 7.58 -6.42
CA TYR A 69 -4.27 6.82 -5.79
C TYR A 69 -3.01 6.74 -6.65
N ASP A 70 -3.12 6.27 -7.89
CA ASP A 70 -1.97 6.06 -8.78
C ASP A 70 -1.21 7.37 -9.05
N TYR A 71 -1.94 8.47 -9.27
CA TYR A 71 -1.34 9.79 -9.46
C TYR A 71 -0.57 10.24 -8.21
N LYS A 72 -1.18 10.12 -7.02
CA LYS A 72 -0.55 10.53 -5.77
C LYS A 72 0.64 9.66 -5.39
N MET A 73 0.55 8.36 -5.61
CA MET A 73 1.67 7.45 -5.37
C MET A 73 2.85 7.77 -6.31
N ALA A 74 2.58 8.10 -7.58
CA ALA A 74 3.62 8.53 -8.51
C ALA A 74 4.30 9.83 -8.07
N GLU A 75 3.52 10.83 -7.66
CA GLU A 75 4.01 12.12 -7.15
C GLU A 75 4.96 11.92 -5.95
N TRP A 76 4.56 11.13 -4.95
CA TRP A 76 5.42 10.85 -3.79
C TRP A 76 6.65 10.02 -4.15
N CYS A 77 6.54 9.08 -5.09
CA CYS A 77 7.70 8.33 -5.53
C CYS A 77 8.73 9.24 -6.22
N GLU A 78 8.29 10.21 -7.01
CA GLU A 78 9.16 11.21 -7.62
C GLU A 78 9.78 12.12 -6.55
N GLU A 79 8.98 12.65 -5.62
CA GLU A 79 9.42 13.53 -4.54
C GLU A 79 10.53 12.90 -3.68
N TYR A 80 10.38 11.61 -3.33
CA TYR A 80 11.32 10.90 -2.46
C TYR A 80 12.34 10.03 -3.21
N GLY A 81 12.42 10.08 -4.55
CA GLY A 81 13.38 9.28 -5.31
C GLY A 81 13.18 7.75 -5.17
N ILE A 82 11.94 7.31 -5.03
CA ILE A 82 11.57 5.90 -4.90
C ILE A 82 11.41 5.27 -6.30
N ASP A 83 12.26 4.30 -6.59
CA ASP A 83 12.24 3.60 -7.87
C ASP A 83 11.19 2.48 -7.86
N THR A 84 10.18 2.62 -8.71
CA THR A 84 9.13 1.62 -8.91
C THR A 84 9.69 0.28 -9.40
N THR A 85 10.66 0.30 -10.31
CA THR A 85 11.28 -0.91 -10.86
C THR A 85 12.02 -1.67 -9.78
N TRP A 86 12.75 -0.95 -8.92
CA TRP A 86 13.40 -1.52 -7.75
C TRP A 86 12.39 -2.19 -6.80
N CYS A 87 11.25 -1.54 -6.51
CA CYS A 87 10.22 -2.11 -5.64
C CYS A 87 9.65 -3.42 -6.21
N ILE A 88 9.39 -3.48 -7.53
CA ILE A 88 8.93 -4.69 -8.20
C ILE A 88 9.98 -5.80 -8.12
N ALA A 89 11.25 -5.47 -8.36
CA ALA A 89 12.36 -6.42 -8.27
C ALA A 89 12.53 -6.95 -6.84
N PHE A 90 12.39 -6.08 -5.84
CA PHE A 90 12.42 -6.45 -4.42
C PHE A 90 11.32 -7.47 -4.08
N VAL A 91 10.07 -7.23 -4.52
CA VAL A 91 8.96 -8.18 -4.29
C VAL A 91 9.22 -9.51 -4.99
N LYS A 92 9.64 -9.50 -6.26
CA LYS A 92 9.94 -10.74 -7.00
C LYS A 92 11.01 -11.59 -6.33
N ARG A 93 12.03 -10.94 -5.75
CA ARG A 93 13.14 -11.61 -5.04
C ARG A 93 12.69 -12.18 -3.69
N ASN A 94 11.92 -11.42 -2.92
CA ASN A 94 11.61 -11.74 -1.52
C ASN A 94 10.26 -12.47 -1.31
N SER A 95 9.41 -12.50 -2.35
CA SER A 95 8.10 -13.16 -2.33
C SER A 95 7.93 -14.13 -3.51
N PRO A 96 8.82 -15.15 -3.66
CA PRO A 96 8.82 -16.06 -4.80
C PRO A 96 7.54 -16.94 -4.89
N SER A 97 6.77 -16.99 -3.80
CA SER A 97 5.48 -17.66 -3.74
C SER A 97 4.38 -16.94 -4.56
N ILE A 98 4.60 -15.66 -4.90
CA ILE A 98 3.68 -14.82 -5.66
C ILE A 98 4.10 -14.79 -7.13
N LYS A 99 3.27 -15.37 -8.00
CA LYS A 99 3.56 -15.49 -9.44
C LYS A 99 2.66 -14.61 -10.32
N ILE A 100 1.55 -14.14 -9.78
CA ILE A 100 0.54 -13.37 -10.53
C ILE A 100 1.03 -11.91 -10.63
N PRO A 101 1.21 -11.34 -11.84
CA PRO A 101 1.73 -9.98 -12.02
C PRO A 101 0.98 -8.91 -11.23
N MET A 102 -0.36 -8.94 -11.29
CA MET A 102 -1.21 -7.99 -10.54
C MET A 102 -0.96 -8.04 -9.02
N ASN A 103 -0.72 -9.22 -8.46
CA ASN A 103 -0.42 -9.34 -7.02
C ASN A 103 0.99 -8.81 -6.70
N ILE A 104 1.95 -8.96 -7.62
CA ILE A 104 3.29 -8.40 -7.48
C ILE A 104 3.21 -6.87 -7.47
N GLU A 105 2.40 -6.28 -8.35
CA GLU A 105 2.20 -4.83 -8.43
C GLU A 105 1.57 -4.28 -7.13
N VAL A 106 0.53 -4.93 -6.61
CA VAL A 106 -0.07 -4.57 -5.32
C VAL A 106 0.94 -4.62 -4.19
N LEU A 107 1.73 -5.69 -4.10
CA LEU A 107 2.79 -5.79 -3.10
C LEU A 107 3.86 -4.71 -3.29
N ALA A 108 4.25 -4.40 -4.53
CA ALA A 108 5.23 -3.36 -4.81
C ALA A 108 4.70 -1.97 -4.40
N ASN A 109 3.41 -1.72 -4.61
CA ASN A 109 2.75 -0.50 -4.15
C ASN A 109 2.72 -0.37 -2.62
N ASN A 110 2.55 -1.47 -1.90
CA ASN A 110 2.70 -1.49 -0.44
C ASN A 110 4.13 -1.17 -0.01
N ILE A 111 5.15 -1.66 -0.74
CA ILE A 111 6.55 -1.28 -0.49
C ILE A 111 6.79 0.20 -0.76
N LYS A 112 6.24 0.75 -1.84
CA LYS A 112 6.33 2.19 -2.13
C LYS A 112 5.74 2.99 -0.97
N LEU A 113 4.53 2.67 -0.53
CA LEU A 113 3.88 3.37 0.58
C LEU A 113 4.73 3.31 1.87
N ALA A 114 5.29 2.15 2.18
CA ALA A 114 6.16 1.98 3.34
C ALA A 114 7.40 2.89 3.25
N LEU A 115 8.04 2.94 2.09
CA LEU A 115 9.21 3.79 1.86
C LEU A 115 8.85 5.29 1.87
N VAL A 116 7.71 5.68 1.27
CA VAL A 116 7.18 7.05 1.30
C VAL A 116 6.98 7.49 2.75
N GLN A 117 6.31 6.67 3.56
CA GLN A 117 6.11 6.96 4.98
C GLN A 117 7.46 7.13 5.70
N THR A 118 8.39 6.19 5.49
CA THR A 118 9.72 6.29 6.10
C THR A 118 10.44 7.57 5.70
N CYS A 119 10.35 8.00 4.43
CA CYS A 119 10.98 9.24 3.97
C CYS A 119 10.31 10.49 4.57
N SER A 120 8.99 10.54 4.54
CA SER A 120 8.19 11.65 5.04
C SER A 120 8.32 11.84 6.56
N GLU A 121 8.18 10.77 7.33
CA GLU A 121 8.14 10.84 8.81
C GLU A 121 9.54 10.99 9.44
N PHE A 122 10.58 10.44 8.82
CA PHE A 122 11.93 10.38 9.40
C PHE A 122 12.95 11.24 8.67
N GLY A 123 12.54 12.00 7.65
CA GLY A 123 13.42 12.86 6.88
C GLY A 123 14.56 12.09 6.21
N ILE A 124 14.26 10.91 5.67
CA ILE A 124 15.23 10.09 4.93
C ILE A 124 15.40 10.68 3.53
N GLY A 125 16.49 11.42 3.31
CA GLY A 125 16.88 11.89 1.97
C GLY A 125 17.57 10.81 1.15
N ASP A 126 17.85 11.12 -0.12
CA ASP A 126 18.36 10.20 -1.16
C ASP A 126 19.50 9.29 -0.72
N LYS A 127 20.50 9.85 -0.01
CA LYS A 127 21.66 9.08 0.46
C LYS A 127 21.23 7.95 1.40
N ARG A 128 20.40 8.26 2.39
CA ARG A 128 19.92 7.29 3.38
C ARG A 128 18.94 6.31 2.75
N LEU A 129 18.12 6.76 1.80
CA LEU A 129 17.26 5.87 1.03
C LEU A 129 18.10 4.86 0.21
N GLY A 130 19.21 5.30 -0.38
CA GLY A 130 20.19 4.43 -1.03
C GLY A 130 20.79 3.39 -0.08
N GLU A 131 21.17 3.79 1.13
CA GLU A 131 21.67 2.88 2.18
C GLU A 131 20.61 1.82 2.56
N ILE A 132 19.34 2.23 2.72
CA ILE A 132 18.22 1.31 3.00
C ILE A 132 18.02 0.33 1.84
N LYS A 133 18.02 0.81 0.59
CA LYS A 133 17.85 -0.06 -0.60
C LYS A 133 18.99 -1.08 -0.70
N ALA A 134 20.25 -0.66 -0.53
CA ALA A 134 21.40 -1.55 -0.54
C ALA A 134 21.30 -2.60 0.58
N ALA A 135 20.91 -2.19 1.79
CA ALA A 135 20.70 -3.08 2.92
C ALA A 135 19.54 -4.10 2.69
N LEU A 136 18.54 -3.75 1.88
CA LEU A 136 17.43 -4.63 1.46
C LEU A 136 17.79 -5.54 0.27
N GLU A 137 18.92 -5.28 -0.40
CA GLU A 137 19.49 -6.15 -1.43
C GLU A 137 20.43 -7.20 -0.85
N GLU A 138 21.00 -6.95 0.32
CA GLU A 138 21.73 -7.95 1.10
C GLU A 138 20.82 -9.16 1.45
N LYS A 139 21.45 -10.25 1.90
CA LYS A 139 20.74 -11.47 2.31
C LYS A 139 19.76 -11.17 3.44
N GLN A 140 18.47 -11.19 3.11
CA GLN A 140 17.39 -10.97 4.07
C GLN A 140 17.14 -12.23 4.92
N PRO A 141 16.59 -12.08 6.14
CA PRO A 141 16.12 -13.21 6.92
C PRO A 141 15.07 -14.02 6.15
N THR A 142 15.13 -15.35 6.30
CA THR A 142 14.15 -16.27 5.70
C THR A 142 12.78 -16.08 6.34
N GLU A 143 12.73 -15.88 7.66
CA GLU A 143 11.52 -15.70 8.48
C GLU A 143 11.61 -14.37 9.25
N PRO A 144 11.52 -13.22 8.56
CA PRO A 144 11.65 -11.90 9.18
C PRO A 144 10.57 -11.64 10.25
N GLU A 145 9.40 -12.28 10.15
CA GLU A 145 8.34 -12.22 11.15
C GLU A 145 8.75 -12.80 12.50
N HIS A 146 9.57 -13.87 12.53
CA HIS A 146 10.06 -14.45 13.77
C HIS A 146 11.12 -13.57 14.41
N GLU A 147 11.95 -12.90 13.60
CA GLU A 147 12.96 -11.96 14.10
C GLU A 147 12.34 -10.75 14.79
N LEU A 148 11.16 -10.29 14.33
CA LEU A 148 10.41 -9.20 14.96
C LEU A 148 9.87 -9.53 16.36
N THR A 149 9.65 -10.80 16.69
CA THR A 149 9.19 -11.20 18.04
C THR A 149 10.18 -10.81 19.13
N LYS A 150 11.47 -10.73 18.81
CA LYS A 150 12.54 -10.24 19.70
C LYS A 150 12.35 -8.77 20.10
N PHE A 151 11.57 -8.02 19.31
CA PHE A 151 11.23 -6.63 19.53
C PHE A 151 9.80 -6.47 20.11
N GLY A 152 9.13 -7.56 20.49
CA GLY A 152 7.76 -7.53 21.01
C GLY A 152 6.72 -7.20 19.93
N ILE A 153 7.02 -7.47 18.67
CA ILE A 153 6.09 -7.31 17.55
C ILE A 153 5.69 -8.70 17.09
N GLU A 154 4.45 -9.08 17.43
CA GLU A 154 3.88 -10.37 17.06
C GLU A 154 2.96 -10.21 15.86
N PHE A 155 3.02 -11.19 14.97
CA PHE A 155 2.09 -11.30 13.85
C PHE A 155 1.32 -12.59 14.01
N GLU A 156 0.02 -12.45 14.27
CA GLU A 156 -0.91 -13.58 14.22
C GLU A 156 -1.50 -13.67 12.80
N PRO A 157 -1.00 -14.57 11.94
CA PRO A 157 -1.55 -14.72 10.60
C PRO A 157 -2.99 -15.24 10.68
N MET A 158 -3.91 -14.54 10.01
CA MET A 158 -5.24 -15.09 9.76
C MET A 158 -5.14 -16.40 8.98
N THR A 159 -5.94 -17.39 9.36
CA THR A 159 -6.03 -18.65 8.62
C THR A 159 -6.79 -18.48 7.30
N VAL A 160 -6.52 -19.34 6.31
CA VAL A 160 -7.25 -19.36 5.03
C VAL A 160 -8.78 -19.45 5.21
N GLY A 161 -9.23 -20.14 6.27
CA GLY A 161 -10.65 -20.30 6.58
C GLY A 161 -11.34 -19.03 7.12
N GLN A 162 -10.58 -18.07 7.66
CA GLN A 162 -11.06 -16.78 8.14
C GLN A 162 -11.12 -15.73 7.02
N LEU A 163 -10.36 -15.93 5.94
CA LEU A 163 -10.32 -15.04 4.80
C LEU A 163 -11.55 -15.19 3.90
N ASP A 164 -11.98 -14.07 3.33
CA ASP A 164 -13.03 -14.02 2.33
C ASP A 164 -12.67 -13.00 1.25
N TYR A 165 -12.09 -13.47 0.14
CA TYR A 165 -11.69 -12.58 -0.96
C TYR A 165 -12.85 -11.78 -1.55
N ARG A 166 -14.10 -12.20 -1.34
CA ARG A 166 -15.28 -11.51 -1.88
C ARG A 166 -15.51 -10.16 -1.22
N LYS A 167 -14.98 -9.96 -0.01
CA LYS A 167 -14.97 -8.65 0.65
C LYS A 167 -14.09 -7.64 -0.08
N LEU A 168 -13.15 -8.11 -0.91
CA LEU A 168 -12.28 -7.29 -1.75
C LEU A 168 -12.86 -7.05 -3.15
N LEU A 169 -13.97 -7.69 -3.51
CA LEU A 169 -14.60 -7.43 -4.80
C LEU A 169 -15.24 -6.04 -4.75
N PRO A 170 -15.04 -5.21 -5.79
CA PRO A 170 -15.74 -3.93 -5.89
C PRO A 170 -17.23 -4.17 -5.72
N GLN A 171 -17.84 -3.48 -4.75
CA GLN A 171 -19.29 -3.46 -4.69
C GLN A 171 -19.77 -2.86 -6.01
N LYS A 172 -20.63 -3.58 -6.75
CA LYS A 172 -21.19 -3.07 -8.00
C LYS A 172 -21.80 -1.69 -7.73
N GLN A 173 -21.13 -0.63 -8.18
CA GLN A 173 -21.69 0.69 -8.12
C GLN A 173 -23.01 0.64 -8.89
N LYS A 174 -24.09 1.18 -8.29
CA LYS A 174 -25.34 1.34 -9.02
C LYS A 174 -25.02 2.17 -10.26
N LYS A 175 -25.31 1.65 -11.44
CA LYS A 175 -25.20 2.45 -12.68
C LYS A 175 -25.94 3.77 -12.44
N ALA A 176 -25.24 4.89 -12.62
CA ALA A 176 -25.85 6.20 -12.53
C ALA A 176 -27.09 6.21 -13.42
N SER A 177 -28.24 6.64 -12.88
CA SER A 177 -29.44 6.73 -13.70
C SER A 177 -29.26 7.83 -14.74
N TYR A 178 -30.01 7.78 -15.85
CA TYR A 178 -30.00 8.85 -16.85
C TYR A 178 -30.30 10.23 -16.22
N THR A 179 -31.11 10.24 -15.16
CA THR A 179 -31.44 11.43 -14.37
C THR A 179 -30.24 11.98 -13.60
N ASP A 180 -29.40 11.11 -13.03
CA ASP A 180 -28.18 11.51 -12.30
C ASP A 180 -27.15 12.10 -13.26
N ILE A 181 -27.01 11.50 -14.45
CA ILE A 181 -26.14 11.99 -15.51
C ILE A 181 -26.61 13.37 -16.00
N LYS A 182 -27.91 13.54 -16.26
CA LYS A 182 -28.49 14.81 -16.69
C LYS A 182 -28.26 15.92 -15.64
N ARG A 183 -28.50 15.63 -14.35
CA ARG A 183 -28.22 16.56 -13.25
C ARG A 183 -26.74 16.92 -13.14
N GLY A 184 -25.84 15.95 -13.37
CA GLY A 184 -24.41 16.19 -13.43
C GLY A 184 -24.03 17.20 -14.51
N TYR A 185 -24.54 17.04 -15.74
CA TYR A 185 -24.32 18.00 -16.83
C TYR A 185 -24.87 19.39 -16.53
N GLU A 186 -26.08 19.48 -15.97
CA GLU A 186 -26.69 20.75 -15.57
C GLU A 186 -25.87 21.46 -14.48
N GLY A 187 -25.36 20.71 -13.50
CA GLY A 187 -24.46 21.23 -12.47
C GLY A 187 -23.14 21.73 -13.05
N LEU A 188 -22.54 20.98 -13.97
CA LEU A 188 -21.28 21.34 -14.62
C LEU A 188 -21.42 22.60 -15.49
N ALA A 189 -22.55 22.76 -16.17
CA ALA A 189 -22.88 23.95 -16.95
C ALA A 189 -23.02 25.20 -16.05
N LYS A 190 -23.70 25.07 -14.91
CA LYS A 190 -23.82 26.16 -13.93
C LYS A 190 -22.47 26.56 -13.34
N LEU A 191 -21.61 25.58 -13.06
CA LEU A 191 -20.29 25.82 -12.49
C LEU A 191 -19.36 26.52 -13.49
N LYS A 192 -19.43 26.16 -14.78
CA LYS A 192 -18.73 26.90 -15.86
C LYS A 192 -19.23 28.33 -15.99
N ALA A 193 -20.54 28.54 -16.00
CA ALA A 193 -21.13 29.88 -16.08
C ALA A 193 -20.69 30.77 -14.89
N TYR A 194 -20.65 30.22 -13.68
CA TYR A 194 -20.13 30.92 -12.50
C TYR A 194 -18.64 31.25 -12.62
N GLN A 195 -17.81 30.33 -13.12
CA GLN A 195 -16.39 30.57 -13.32
C GLN A 195 -16.12 31.66 -14.37
N GLU A 196 -16.93 31.74 -15.41
CA GLU A 196 -16.87 32.79 -16.43
C GLU A 196 -17.31 34.15 -15.87
N ASP A 197 -18.37 34.19 -15.06
CA ASP A 197 -18.86 35.41 -14.39
C ASP A 197 -17.83 35.99 -13.40
N VAL A 198 -17.25 35.13 -12.55
CA VAL A 198 -16.21 35.52 -11.58
C VAL A 198 -14.91 35.97 -12.26
N ARG A 199 -14.56 35.40 -13.42
CA ARG A 199 -13.39 35.84 -14.21
C ARG A 199 -13.65 37.07 -15.06
N GLY A 200 -14.91 37.32 -15.44
CA GLY A 200 -15.33 38.48 -16.24
C GLY A 200 -15.56 39.76 -15.44
N GLY A 201 -15.75 39.67 -14.12
CA GLY A 201 -16.04 40.80 -13.23
C GLY A 201 -14.86 41.69 -12.82
N SER A 202 -13.73 41.65 -13.55
CA SER A 202 -12.60 42.59 -13.37
C SER A 202 -12.51 43.55 -14.57
N GLN A 203 -13.50 44.43 -14.72
CA GLN A 203 -13.40 45.65 -15.52
C GLN A 203 -14.07 46.81 -14.80
#